data_AF-A0A950Y7Y4-F1
#
_entry.id   AF-A0A950Y7Y4-F1
#
_cell.length_a   1.000
_cell.length_b   1.000
_cell.length_c   1.000
_cell.angle_alpha   90.00
_cell.angle_beta   90.00
_cell.angle_gamma   90.00
#
_symmetry.space_group_name_H-M   'P 1'
#
loop_
_entity.id
_entity.type
_entity.pdbx_description
1 polymer ?
#
loop_
_entity_poly.entity_id
_entity_poly.type
_entity_poly.pdbx_seq_one_letter_code
_entity_poly.pdbx_strand_id
1 'polypeptide(L)' 'MKNWILQVELGGEWEQCLFTSREQALAAFVALAEDYKLELGRAVLFPTDARPHLPAAAAAEPTHTFLN' A
#
# COMPACT_ATOMS: atom_id res chain seq x y z
N MET A 1 2.23 14.25 -14.64
CA MET A 1 1.32 13.13 -14.97
C MET A 1 0.87 12.50 -13.65
N LYS A 2 -0.43 12.22 -13.48
CA LYS A 2 -0.94 11.61 -12.24
C LYS A 2 -0.83 10.10 -12.35
N ASN A 3 0.05 9.48 -11.57
CA ASN A 3 0.16 8.03 -11.47
C ASN A 3 -0.65 7.54 -10.26
N TRP A 4 -0.98 6.25 -10.27
CA TRP A 4 -1.75 5.56 -9.25
C TRP A 4 -0.94 4.39 -8.73
N ILE A 5 -0.93 4.21 -7.42
CA ILE A 5 -0.30 3.08 -6.76
C ILE A 5 -1.40 2.18 -6.23
N LEU A 6 -1.39 0.93 -6.66
CA LEU A 6 -2.16 -0.15 -6.04
C LEU A 6 -1.22 -0.95 -5.15
N GLN A 7 -1.51 -1.01 -3.86
CA GLN A 7 -0.89 -1.92 -2.91
C GLN A 7 -1.86 -3.05 -2.61
N VAL A 8 -1.40 -4.29 -2.73
CA VAL A 8 -2.17 -5.50 -2.40
C VAL A 8 -1.36 -6.39 -1.47
N GLU A 9 -2.04 -6.98 -0.50
CA GLU A 9 -1.49 -8.01 0.38
C GLU A 9 -1.86 -9.37 -0.20
N LEU A 10 -0.85 -10.13 -0.62
CA LEU A 10 -0.98 -11.46 -1.22
C LEU A 10 -0.14 -12.43 -0.38
N GLY A 11 -0.77 -13.45 0.20
CA GLY A 11 -0.08 -14.46 1.01
C GLY A 11 0.61 -13.91 2.26
N GLY A 12 0.23 -12.71 2.72
CA GLY A 12 0.86 -12.00 3.85
C GLY A 12 2.05 -11.11 3.45
N GLU A 13 2.36 -11.01 2.15
CA GLU A 13 3.36 -10.10 1.60
C GLU A 13 2.69 -8.93 0.88
N TRP A 14 3.30 -7.75 0.95
CA TRP A 14 2.79 -6.55 0.31
C TRP A 14 3.44 -6.35 -1.06
N GLU A 15 2.62 -6.32 -2.11
CA GLU A 15 3.03 -6.00 -3.46
C GLU A 15 2.52 -4.61 -3.88
N GLN A 16 3.33 -3.91 -4.67
CA GLN A 16 3.01 -2.55 -5.12
C GLN A 16 3.14 -2.45 -6.64
N CYS A 17 2.07 -1.99 -7.29
CA CYS A 17 2.02 -1.77 -8.73
C CYS A 17 1.72 -0.30 -9.05
N LEU A 18 2.41 0.23 -10.07
CA LEU A 18 2.22 1.59 -10.56
C LEU A 18 1.38 1.56 -11.85
N PHE A 19 0.36 2.40 -11.89
CA PHE A 19 -0.54 2.55 -13.03
C PHE A 19 -0.61 4.01 -13.47
N THR A 20 -0.80 4.22 -14.77
CA THR A 20 -1.00 5.56 -15.35
C THR A 20 -2.43 6.08 -15.17
N SER A 21 -3.36 5.22 -14.74
CA SER A 21 -4.79 5.56 -14.63
C SER A 21 -5.46 4.75 -13.51
N ARG A 22 -6.42 5.38 -12.82
CA ARG A 22 -7.19 4.73 -11.75
C ARG A 22 -7.94 3.51 -12.23
N GLU A 23 -8.53 3.59 -13.43
CA GLU A 23 -9.32 2.52 -14.03
C GLU A 23 -8.48 1.27 -14.30
N GLN A 24 -7.24 1.45 -14.79
CA GLN A 24 -6.31 0.33 -14.99
C GLN A 24 -5.95 -0.35 -13.67
N ALA A 25 -5.70 0.44 -12.62
CA ALA A 25 -5.40 -0.11 -11.29
C ALA A 25 -6.59 -0.92 -10.73
N LEU A 26 -7.82 -0.44 -10.91
CA LEU A 26 -9.03 -1.15 -10.47
C LEU A 26 -9.27 -2.43 -11.30
N ALA A 27 -9.07 -2.38 -12.62
CA ALA A 27 -9.18 -3.56 -13.46
C ALA A 27 -8.17 -4.65 -13.08
N ALA A 28 -6.92 -4.24 -12.80
CA ALA A 28 -5.88 -5.16 -12.31
C ALA A 28 -6.25 -5.76 -10.95
N PHE A 29 -6.78 -4.95 -10.03
CA PHE A 29 -7.25 -5.46 -8.74
C PHE A 29 -8.38 -6.49 -8.89
N VAL A 30 -9.35 -6.24 -9.76
CA VAL A 30 -10.45 -7.20 -10.01
C VAL A 30 -9.89 -8.52 -10.54
N ALA A 31 -8.97 -8.46 -11.51
CA ALA A 31 -8.32 -9.66 -12.04
C ALA A 31 -7.55 -10.44 -10.97
N LEU A 32 -6.77 -9.75 -10.12
CA LEU A 32 -6.05 -10.35 -8.99
C LEU A 32 -7.00 -10.95 -7.96
N ALA A 33 -8.11 -10.28 -7.67
CA ALA A 33 -9.13 -10.76 -6.75
C ALA A 33 -9.88 -11.98 -7.30
N GLU A 34 -9.91 -12.20 -8.61
CA GLU A 34 -10.45 -13.42 -9.20
C GLU A 34 -9.48 -14.59 -9.12
N ASP A 35 -8.19 -14.36 -9.38
CA ASP A 35 -7.15 -15.38 -9.44
C ASP A 35 -6.70 -15.83 -8.02
N TYR A 36 -6.53 -14.89 -7.10
CA TYR A 36 -5.96 -15.10 -5.77
C TYR A 36 -6.97 -14.99 -4.62
N LYS A 37 -8.24 -15.37 -4.84
CA LYS A 37 -9.35 -15.19 -3.86
C LYS A 37 -9.05 -15.60 -2.41
N LEU A 38 -8.22 -16.62 -2.21
CA LEU A 38 -7.89 -17.17 -0.89
C LEU A 38 -6.66 -16.53 -0.26
N GLU A 39 -5.79 -15.93 -1.07
CA GLU A 39 -4.50 -15.37 -0.66
C GLU A 39 -4.52 -13.84 -0.61
N LEU A 40 -5.53 -13.23 -1.23
CA LEU A 40 -5.74 -11.79 -1.22
C LEU A 40 -6.31 -11.32 0.12
N GLY A 41 -5.49 -10.58 0.87
CA GLY A 41 -5.87 -9.97 2.14
C GLY A 41 -6.46 -8.58 1.92
N ARG A 42 -5.63 -7.55 2.07
CA ARG A 42 -6.01 -6.14 1.99
C ARG A 42 -5.53 -5.49 0.68
N ALA A 43 -6.24 -4.46 0.23
CA ALA A 43 -5.82 -3.65 -0.91
C ALA A 43 -6.05 -2.16 -0.66
N VAL A 44 -5.12 -1.33 -1.11
CA VAL A 44 -5.16 0.13 -0.98
C VAL A 44 -4.77 0.77 -2.31
N LEU A 45 -5.58 1.72 -2.77
CA LEU A 45 -5.35 2.47 -4.00
C LEU A 45 -5.22 3.96 -3.70
N PHE A 46 -4.11 4.57 -4.07
CA PHE A 46 -3.87 6.00 -3.85
C PHE A 46 -3.10 6.63 -5.01
N PRO A 47 -3.30 7.93 -5.29
CA PRO A 47 -2.51 8.62 -6.32
C PRO A 47 -1.07 8.85 -5.80
N THR A 48 -0.07 8.81 -6.69
CA THR A 48 1.34 9.07 -6.32
C THR A 48 1.58 10.46 -5.74
N ASP A 49 0.68 11.40 -6.02
CA ASP A 49 0.73 12.76 -5.50
C ASP A 49 0.17 12.87 -4.07
N ALA A 50 -0.68 11.91 -3.66
CA ALA A 50 -1.00 11.74 -2.26
C ALA A 50 0.21 11.08 -1.61
N ARG A 51 1.13 11.89 -1.05
CA ARG A 51 2.21 11.38 -0.19
C ARG A 51 1.59 10.37 0.78
N PRO A 52 1.86 9.06 0.65
CA PRO A 52 1.46 8.14 1.68
C PRO A 52 2.28 8.54 2.89
N HIS A 53 1.63 9.06 3.93
CA HIS A 53 2.19 8.91 5.25
C HIS A 53 2.21 7.38 5.47
N LEU A 54 3.35 6.75 5.20
CA LEU A 54 3.61 5.48 5.84
C LEU A 54 3.50 5.76 7.34
N PRO A 55 2.72 5.02 8.14
CA PRO A 55 2.98 5.00 9.55
C PRO A 55 4.42 4.54 9.67
N ALA A 56 5.30 5.46 10.08
CA ALA A 56 6.69 5.18 10.37
C ALA A 56 6.72 4.25 11.59
N ALA A 57 6.44 2.96 11.38
CA ALA A 57 6.71 1.90 12.33
C ALA A 57 8.24 1.71 12.38
N ALA A 58 8.98 2.75 12.80
CA ALA A 58 10.40 2.76 13.13
C ALA A 58 10.94 4.17 13.46
N ALA A 59 10.10 5.19 13.73
CA ALA A 59 10.57 6.28 14.58
C ALA A 59 10.46 5.81 16.03
N ALA A 60 11.37 4.91 16.43
CA ALA A 60 11.63 4.68 17.84
C ALA A 60 12.11 6.03 18.39
N GLU A 61 11.23 6.73 19.10
CA GLU A 61 11.61 7.80 19.99
C GLU A 61 12.30 7.12 21.18
N PRO A 62 13.64 7.20 21.38
CA PRO A 62 14.15 7.05 22.72
C PRO A 62 13.78 8.32 23.47
N THR A 63 12.57 8.37 24.03
CA THR A 63 12.31 9.22 25.19
C THR A 63 13.15 8.67 26.33
N HIS A 64 14.42 9.10 26.40
CA HIS A 64 15.22 8.94 27.60
C HIS A 64 15.29 10.29 28.30
N THR A 65 14.14 10.68 28.86
CA THR A 65 14.10 11.64 29.97
C THR A 65 14.29 10.84 31.25
N PHE A 66 15.50 10.85 31.79
CA PHE A 66 15.70 10.61 33.22
C PHE A 66 16.47 11.79 33.79
N LEU A 67 15.76 12.65 34.51
CA LEU A 67 16.30 13.66 35.40
C LEU A 67 16.87 12.96 36.64
N ASN A 68 18.10 13.30 37.01
CA ASN A 68 18.50 13.39 38.41
C ASN A 68 19.54 14.49 38.59
#